data_AF-A0A9D5EL73-F1
#
_entry.id   AF-A0A9D5EL73-F1
#
_cell.length_a   1.000
_cell.length_b   1.000
_cell.length_c   1.000
_cell.angle_alpha   90.00
_cell.angle_beta   90.00
_cell.angle_gamma   90.00
#
_symmetry.space_group_name_H-M   'P 1'
#
loop_
_entity.id
_entity.type
_entity.pdbx_description
1 polymer ?
#
loop_
_entity_poly.entity_id
_entity_poly.type
_entity_poly.pdbx_seq_one_letter_code
_entity_poly.pdbx_strand_id
1 'polypeptide(L)'
;QHHSVEAGDALRCLQEFARVPVFRLTEIRRQQDPAYRQAVARLARGDAFGAFNRFDQLGAVQEEKLPAALLTRAAGDYVRTVCAGKSCLAISPVWEEIHQFTDVVRRQLRAAGLLHPDERNCLTVHSLKWTREECRRIGNYQPGDVLTFHRDYGAFAKHDTAAVAQRDGDALIVRRPDGREHRLIPRRASGYTVGLAREISVAAGDRLLIRGNLKPSNLRNGDIVEVGGFTPDGAIQLKDGRVVPEWFQEFSHGYATTSHAAQGKTVDRGLLLMAEAGIAAGHLKQAYVSNSRFRESQMIYTTDKKAARDAMMRPSDRKLARELIGPEDDTAGPRRAWRARWAARLAAALRINAA
;
A
#
# COMPACT_ATOMS: atom_id res chain seq x y z
N GLN A 1 7.17 11.47 -3.35
CA GLN A 1 6.85 10.03 -3.55
C GLN A 1 6.71 9.40 -2.17
N HIS A 2 6.21 8.16 -2.07
CA HIS A 2 6.26 7.44 -0.79
C HIS A 2 7.69 6.95 -0.50
N HIS A 3 8.04 6.89 0.78
CA HIS A 3 9.34 6.37 1.25
C HIS A 3 9.29 4.84 1.34
N SER A 4 10.46 4.21 1.55
CA SER A 4 10.52 2.79 1.86
C SER A 4 9.68 2.44 3.09
N VAL A 5 9.07 1.26 3.06
CA VAL A 5 8.10 0.83 4.08
C VAL A 5 8.79 0.35 5.36
N GLU A 6 9.94 -0.33 5.25
CA GLU A 6 10.47 -1.17 6.35
C GLU A 6 11.08 -0.40 7.53
N ALA A 7 11.95 0.60 7.32
CA ALA A 7 12.45 1.48 8.40
C ALA A 7 13.33 2.62 7.88
N GLY A 8 13.32 3.75 8.59
CA GLY A 8 14.21 4.89 8.35
C GLY A 8 13.89 5.69 7.07
N ASP A 9 14.80 6.60 6.74
CA ASP A 9 14.71 7.44 5.54
C ASP A 9 16.12 7.70 4.97
N ALA A 10 16.80 6.60 4.59
CA ALA A 10 18.21 6.63 4.22
C ALA A 10 18.50 7.55 3.03
N LEU A 11 17.61 7.60 2.04
CA LEU A 11 17.78 8.48 0.89
C LEU A 11 17.68 9.94 1.29
N ARG A 12 16.68 10.32 2.10
CA ARG A 12 16.57 11.69 2.62
C ARG A 12 17.78 12.05 3.47
N CYS A 13 18.25 11.12 4.30
CA CYS A 13 19.46 11.31 5.10
C CYS A 13 20.70 11.60 4.23
N LEU A 14 20.88 10.86 3.14
CA LEU A 14 21.97 11.10 2.20
C LEU A 14 21.84 12.47 1.49
N GLN A 15 20.62 12.83 1.08
CA GLN A 15 20.35 14.09 0.39
C GLN A 15 20.54 15.31 1.30
N GLU A 16 20.10 15.24 2.56
CA GLU A 16 20.16 16.35 3.51
C GLU A 16 21.53 16.45 4.20
N PHE A 17 22.13 15.33 4.59
CA PHE A 17 23.30 15.34 5.48
C PHE A 17 24.60 14.89 4.84
N ALA A 18 24.57 14.04 3.81
CA ALA A 18 25.79 13.51 3.19
C ALA A 18 26.32 14.38 2.03
N ARG A 19 25.65 15.50 1.71
CA ARG A 19 26.04 16.48 0.66
C ARG A 19 26.36 15.81 -0.68
N VAL A 20 25.70 14.71 -1.00
CA VAL A 20 25.86 14.00 -2.27
C VAL A 20 25.30 14.89 -3.39
N PRO A 21 25.97 15.03 -4.56
CA PRO A 21 25.38 15.72 -5.70
C PRO A 21 24.05 15.09 -6.11
N VAL A 22 23.00 15.89 -6.22
CA VAL A 22 21.65 15.43 -6.60
C VAL A 22 21.21 16.15 -7.86
N PHE A 23 20.83 15.37 -8.88
CA PHE A 23 20.15 15.87 -10.07
C PHE A 23 18.64 15.69 -9.90
N ARG A 24 17.86 16.73 -10.21
CA ARG A 24 16.40 16.72 -10.05
C ARG A 24 15.72 16.76 -11.41
N LEU A 25 14.88 15.77 -11.67
CA LEU A 25 13.95 15.80 -12.80
C LEU A 25 12.73 16.63 -12.38
N THR A 26 12.57 17.80 -12.97
CA THR A 26 11.51 18.77 -12.63
C THR A 26 10.38 18.82 -13.66
N GLU A 27 10.61 18.27 -14.85
CA GLU A 27 9.65 18.31 -15.95
C GLU A 27 8.55 17.25 -15.78
N ILE A 28 7.29 17.70 -15.77
CA ILE A 28 6.11 16.83 -15.68
C ILE A 28 5.56 16.59 -17.08
N ARG A 29 5.69 15.36 -17.59
CA ARG A 29 5.22 14.99 -18.94
C ARG A 29 3.90 14.21 -18.98
N ARG A 30 3.39 13.72 -17.84
CA ARG A 30 2.26 12.78 -17.82
C ARG A 30 0.94 13.41 -18.23
N GLN A 31 0.59 14.57 -17.64
CA GLN A 31 -0.67 15.26 -17.92
C GLN A 31 -0.60 15.91 -19.30
N GLN A 32 -1.59 15.64 -20.15
CA GLN A 32 -1.68 16.18 -21.52
C GLN A 32 -2.11 17.65 -21.49
N ASP A 33 -3.14 17.96 -20.71
CA ASP A 33 -3.64 19.33 -20.52
C ASP A 33 -2.65 20.16 -19.68
N PRO A 34 -2.16 21.31 -20.19
CA PRO A 34 -1.31 22.23 -19.44
C PRO A 34 -1.93 22.71 -18.11
N ALA A 35 -3.24 22.90 -18.02
CA ALA A 35 -3.92 23.38 -16.82
C ALA A 35 -3.85 22.35 -15.68
N TYR A 36 -4.09 21.08 -16.00
CA TYR A 36 -3.89 19.98 -15.04
C TYR A 36 -2.41 19.81 -14.69
N ARG A 37 -1.50 19.92 -15.66
CA ARG A 37 -0.04 19.86 -15.41
C ARG A 37 0.42 20.92 -14.40
N GLN A 38 -0.13 22.14 -14.48
CA GLN A 38 0.14 23.20 -13.51
C GLN A 38 -0.35 22.86 -12.10
N ALA A 39 -1.55 22.27 -11.97
CA ALA A 39 -2.07 21.82 -10.67
C ALA A 39 -1.16 20.75 -10.05
N VAL A 40 -0.73 19.76 -10.85
CA VAL A 40 0.20 18.72 -10.40
C VAL A 40 1.58 19.29 -10.06
N ALA A 41 2.08 20.27 -10.82
CA ALA A 41 3.35 20.94 -10.53
C ALA A 41 3.35 21.67 -9.17
N ARG A 42 2.20 22.21 -8.75
CA ARG A 42 2.03 22.79 -7.41
C ARG A 42 2.14 21.72 -6.32
N LEU A 43 1.44 20.59 -6.46
CA LEU A 43 1.59 19.45 -5.53
C LEU A 43 3.03 18.93 -5.47
N ALA A 44 3.72 18.85 -6.60
CA ALA A 44 5.10 18.38 -6.67
C ALA A 44 6.08 19.27 -5.87
N ARG A 45 5.75 20.56 -5.69
CA ARG A 45 6.52 21.54 -4.91
C ARG A 45 6.02 21.68 -3.46
N GLY A 46 5.00 20.92 -3.07
CA GLY A 46 4.40 21.00 -1.73
C GLY A 46 3.27 22.03 -1.58
N ASP A 47 2.90 22.75 -2.63
CA ASP A 47 1.77 23.70 -2.63
C ASP A 47 0.44 22.95 -2.83
N ALA A 48 0.00 22.22 -1.80
CA ALA A 48 -1.28 21.52 -1.83
C ALA A 48 -2.49 22.48 -1.87
N PHE A 49 -2.40 23.62 -1.19
CA PHE A 49 -3.48 24.62 -1.18
C PHE A 49 -3.74 25.17 -2.58
N GLY A 50 -2.71 25.67 -3.26
CA GLY A 50 -2.82 26.20 -4.61
C GLY A 50 -3.19 25.15 -5.64
N ALA A 51 -2.71 23.91 -5.47
CA ALA A 51 -3.11 22.81 -6.34
C ALA A 51 -4.59 22.44 -6.19
N PHE A 52 -5.10 22.32 -4.95
CA PHE A 52 -6.49 21.99 -4.69
C PHE A 52 -7.42 23.05 -5.28
N ASN A 53 -7.14 24.33 -5.04
CA ASN A 53 -7.93 25.43 -5.61
C ASN A 53 -7.85 25.44 -7.15
N ARG A 54 -6.72 25.06 -7.74
CA ARG A 54 -6.60 24.93 -9.20
C ARG A 54 -7.45 23.78 -9.73
N PHE A 55 -7.48 22.62 -9.06
CA PHE A 55 -8.40 21.54 -9.43
C PHE A 55 -9.86 21.98 -9.29
N ASP A 56 -10.21 22.72 -8.23
CA ASP A 56 -11.57 23.21 -8.02
C ASP A 56 -12.02 24.17 -9.13
N GLN A 57 -11.15 25.12 -9.53
CA GLN A 57 -11.38 26.03 -10.66
C GLN A 57 -11.57 25.29 -12.00
N LEU A 58 -10.95 24.13 -12.17
CA LEU A 58 -11.10 23.27 -13.34
C LEU A 58 -12.36 22.38 -13.28
N GLY A 59 -13.18 22.52 -12.24
CA GLY A 59 -14.34 21.65 -11.99
C GLY A 59 -13.95 20.21 -11.60
N ALA A 60 -12.70 19.99 -11.18
CA ALA A 60 -12.15 18.68 -10.82
C ALA A 60 -12.23 18.39 -9.31
N VAL A 61 -13.03 19.16 -8.57
CA VAL A 61 -13.35 18.91 -7.17
C VAL A 61 -14.86 18.94 -7.00
N GLN A 62 -15.41 17.84 -6.52
CA GLN A 62 -16.81 17.71 -6.23
C GLN A 62 -17.03 17.45 -4.74
N GLU A 63 -17.85 18.30 -4.12
CA GLU A 63 -18.35 18.09 -2.77
C GLU A 63 -19.68 17.34 -2.80
N GLU A 64 -19.83 16.36 -1.93
CA GLU A 64 -21.09 15.69 -1.64
C GLU A 64 -21.11 15.29 -0.16
N LYS A 65 -21.96 15.97 0.63
CA LYS A 65 -21.92 15.87 2.11
C LYS A 65 -22.26 14.48 2.61
N LEU A 66 -23.11 13.75 1.89
CA LEU A 66 -23.49 12.39 2.27
C LEU A 66 -22.50 11.37 1.68
N PRO A 67 -21.75 10.61 2.51
CA PRO A 67 -20.75 9.66 2.01
C PRO A 67 -21.30 8.66 0.99
N ALA A 68 -22.52 8.15 1.20
CA ALA A 68 -23.15 7.20 0.28
C ALA A 68 -23.44 7.82 -1.11
N ALA A 69 -23.88 9.08 -1.15
CA ALA A 69 -24.13 9.79 -2.40
C ALA A 69 -22.81 10.11 -3.13
N LEU A 70 -21.77 10.48 -2.36
CA LEU A 70 -20.42 10.69 -2.88
C LEU A 70 -19.89 9.45 -3.59
N LEU A 71 -19.93 8.30 -2.90
CA LEU A 71 -19.47 7.03 -3.45
C LEU A 71 -20.29 6.59 -4.67
N THR A 72 -21.61 6.80 -4.64
CA THR A 72 -22.51 6.52 -5.78
C THR A 72 -22.12 7.33 -7.01
N ARG A 73 -21.82 8.62 -6.82
CA ARG A 73 -21.45 9.49 -7.94
C ARG A 73 -20.06 9.19 -8.48
N ALA A 74 -19.10 8.94 -7.60
CA ALA A 74 -17.75 8.52 -7.98
C ALA A 74 -17.76 7.18 -8.71
N ALA A 75 -18.59 6.23 -8.26
CA ALA A 75 -18.75 4.93 -8.92
C ALA A 75 -19.36 5.10 -10.32
N GLY A 76 -20.34 6.00 -10.48
CA GLY A 76 -20.90 6.31 -11.79
C GLY A 76 -19.86 6.90 -12.74
N ASP A 77 -18.95 7.73 -12.24
CA ASP A 77 -17.82 8.24 -13.05
C ASP A 77 -16.85 7.14 -13.44
N TYR A 78 -16.52 6.25 -12.51
CA TYR A 78 -15.71 5.06 -12.79
C TYR A 78 -16.33 4.19 -13.88
N VAL A 79 -17.60 3.81 -13.73
CA VAL A 79 -18.30 2.94 -14.68
C VAL A 79 -18.38 3.58 -16.05
N ARG A 80 -18.80 4.86 -16.16
CA ARG A 80 -18.82 5.58 -17.44
C ARG A 80 -17.45 5.61 -18.12
N THR A 81 -16.39 5.84 -17.34
CA THR A 81 -15.03 5.88 -17.88
C THR A 81 -14.61 4.52 -18.45
N VAL A 82 -14.89 3.43 -17.72
CA VAL A 82 -14.57 2.07 -18.18
C VAL A 82 -15.42 1.68 -19.38
N CYS A 83 -16.72 2.02 -19.41
CA CYS A 83 -17.59 1.81 -20.58
C CYS A 83 -17.08 2.54 -21.83
N ALA A 84 -16.45 3.71 -21.66
CA ALA A 84 -15.84 4.46 -22.74
C ALA A 84 -14.47 3.90 -23.19
N GLY A 85 -14.07 2.73 -22.68
CA GLY A 85 -12.80 2.08 -23.03
C GLY A 85 -11.55 2.74 -22.43
N LYS A 86 -11.72 3.69 -21.51
CA LYS A 86 -10.60 4.42 -20.88
C LYS A 86 -10.13 3.76 -19.60
N SER A 87 -8.85 3.88 -19.31
CA SER A 87 -8.29 3.41 -18.04
C SER A 87 -8.65 4.34 -16.89
N CYS A 88 -9.13 3.79 -15.77
CA CYS A 88 -9.56 4.54 -14.60
C CYS A 88 -8.93 3.99 -13.32
N LEU A 89 -8.38 4.87 -12.48
CA LEU A 89 -7.82 4.51 -11.17
C LEU A 89 -8.48 5.34 -10.09
N ALA A 90 -9.27 4.69 -9.24
CA ALA A 90 -9.77 5.29 -8.00
C ALA A 90 -8.79 5.04 -6.85
N ILE A 91 -8.56 6.06 -6.04
CA ILE A 91 -7.63 6.02 -4.92
C ILE A 91 -8.34 6.55 -3.67
N SER A 92 -8.21 5.85 -2.54
CA SER A 92 -8.57 6.36 -1.21
C SER A 92 -7.39 6.15 -0.24
N PRO A 93 -7.23 7.03 0.77
CA PRO A 93 -6.27 6.81 1.85
C PRO A 93 -6.53 5.55 2.69
N VAL A 94 -7.78 5.09 2.80
CA VAL A 94 -8.18 4.02 3.73
C VAL A 94 -8.88 2.85 3.02
N TRP A 95 -8.70 1.65 3.56
CA TRP A 95 -9.33 0.44 3.00
C TRP A 95 -10.84 0.39 3.20
N GLU A 96 -11.36 1.00 4.26
CA GLU A 96 -12.79 1.04 4.53
C GLU A 96 -13.56 1.68 3.36
N GLU A 97 -13.15 2.87 2.92
CA GLU A 97 -13.76 3.55 1.76
C GLU A 97 -13.53 2.78 0.45
N ILE A 98 -12.38 2.11 0.29
CA ILE A 98 -12.12 1.26 -0.89
C ILE A 98 -13.15 0.13 -0.97
N HIS A 99 -13.47 -0.52 0.15
CA HIS A 99 -14.48 -1.58 0.17
C HIS A 99 -15.88 -1.01 -0.10
N GLN A 100 -16.27 0.07 0.57
CA GLN A 100 -17.57 0.71 0.34
C GLN A 100 -17.73 1.17 -1.12
N PHE A 101 -16.70 1.79 -1.69
CA PHE A 101 -16.66 2.18 -3.10
C PHE A 101 -16.76 0.96 -4.03
N THR A 102 -16.01 -0.10 -3.73
CA THR A 102 -16.04 -1.36 -4.49
C THR A 102 -17.44 -1.93 -4.55
N ASP A 103 -18.15 -2.00 -3.42
CA ASP A 103 -19.52 -2.54 -3.38
C ASP A 103 -20.47 -1.73 -4.27
N VAL A 104 -20.35 -0.39 -4.25
CA VAL A 104 -21.16 0.50 -5.08
C VAL A 104 -20.80 0.33 -6.57
N VAL A 105 -19.52 0.26 -6.92
CA VAL A 105 -19.05 0.04 -8.30
C VAL A 105 -19.56 -1.30 -8.83
N ARG A 106 -19.43 -2.38 -8.06
CA ARG A 106 -19.91 -3.71 -8.47
C ARG A 106 -21.42 -3.71 -8.71
N ARG A 107 -22.22 -3.08 -7.85
CA ARG A 107 -23.67 -2.93 -8.08
C ARG A 107 -23.97 -2.21 -9.39
N GLN A 108 -23.27 -1.11 -9.68
CA GLN A 108 -23.49 -0.35 -10.92
C GLN A 108 -23.00 -1.10 -12.17
N LEU A 109 -21.88 -1.83 -12.09
CA LEU A 109 -21.39 -2.66 -13.18
C LEU A 109 -22.35 -3.81 -13.52
N ARG A 110 -22.97 -4.43 -12.51
CA ARG A 110 -24.03 -5.43 -12.73
C ARG A 110 -25.26 -4.83 -13.40
N ALA A 111 -25.71 -3.68 -12.92
CA ALA A 111 -26.83 -2.98 -13.54
C ALA A 111 -26.53 -2.60 -15.02
N ALA A 112 -25.26 -2.35 -15.34
CA ALA A 112 -24.78 -2.11 -16.70
C ALA A 112 -24.49 -3.38 -17.51
N GLY A 113 -24.68 -4.59 -16.96
CA GLY A 113 -24.39 -5.86 -17.64
C GLY A 113 -22.90 -6.16 -17.83
N LEU A 114 -22.01 -5.47 -17.12
CA LEU A 114 -20.55 -5.63 -17.23
C LEU A 114 -19.97 -6.64 -16.23
N LEU A 115 -20.77 -7.05 -15.24
CA LEU A 115 -20.45 -8.15 -14.33
C LEU A 115 -21.49 -9.25 -14.49
N HIS A 116 -21.00 -10.49 -14.56
CA HIS A 116 -21.86 -11.67 -14.60
C HIS A 116 -22.65 -11.80 -13.27
N PRO A 117 -23.91 -12.26 -13.29
CA PRO A 117 -24.71 -12.45 -12.07
C PRO A 117 -24.14 -13.52 -11.13
N ASP A 118 -23.54 -14.57 -11.70
CA ASP A 118 -22.95 -15.66 -10.93
C ASP A 118 -21.64 -15.24 -10.27
N GLU A 119 -21.56 -15.49 -8.97
CA GLU A 119 -20.41 -15.19 -8.13
C GLU A 119 -19.87 -16.44 -7.47
N ARG A 120 -18.56 -16.45 -7.28
CA ARG A 120 -17.87 -17.40 -6.42
C ARG A 120 -17.26 -16.66 -5.25
N ASN A 121 -17.47 -17.18 -4.05
CA ASN A 121 -16.75 -16.70 -2.90
C ASN A 121 -15.31 -17.23 -2.91
N CYS A 122 -14.36 -16.32 -2.72
CA CYS A 122 -12.95 -16.62 -2.66
C CYS A 122 -12.40 -16.16 -1.31
N LEU A 123 -11.61 -17.01 -0.66
CA LEU A 123 -10.88 -16.64 0.53
C LEU A 123 -9.64 -15.83 0.13
N THR A 124 -9.46 -14.69 0.77
CA THR A 124 -8.29 -13.81 0.59
C THR A 124 -7.66 -13.49 1.94
N VAL A 125 -6.38 -13.11 1.92
CA VAL A 125 -5.63 -12.74 3.13
C VAL A 125 -5.16 -11.30 3.03
N HIS A 126 -5.66 -10.48 3.94
CA HIS A 126 -5.27 -9.08 4.06
C HIS A 126 -4.12 -8.95 5.06
N SER A 127 -2.89 -8.82 4.54
CA SER A 127 -1.69 -8.62 5.35
C SER A 127 -1.85 -7.47 6.37
N LEU A 128 -1.59 -7.76 7.64
CA LEU A 128 -1.55 -6.77 8.73
C LEU A 128 -0.31 -5.86 8.70
N LYS A 129 0.64 -6.14 7.79
CA LYS A 129 1.88 -5.37 7.60
C LYS A 129 2.75 -5.32 8.87
N TRP A 130 2.68 -6.37 9.68
CA TRP A 130 3.54 -6.53 10.84
C TRP A 130 5.02 -6.54 10.44
N THR A 131 5.80 -5.82 11.23
CA THR A 131 7.25 -5.89 11.25
C THR A 131 7.70 -7.26 11.78
N ARG A 132 8.96 -7.59 11.53
CA ARG A 132 9.57 -8.80 12.07
C ARG A 132 9.47 -8.89 13.59
N GLU A 133 9.61 -7.76 14.29
CA GLU A 133 9.52 -7.73 15.76
C GLU A 133 8.09 -7.92 16.26
N GLU A 134 7.09 -7.39 15.54
CA GLU A 134 5.68 -7.66 15.86
C GLU A 134 5.35 -9.15 15.65
N CYS A 135 5.83 -9.77 14.56
CA CYS A 135 5.66 -11.21 14.35
C CYS A 135 6.32 -12.06 15.45
N ARG A 136 7.33 -11.56 16.17
CA ARG A 136 7.96 -12.32 17.28
C ARG A 136 7.15 -12.29 18.57
N ARG A 137 6.23 -11.33 18.73
CA ARG A 137 5.46 -11.13 19.96
C ARG A 137 4.19 -11.96 19.91
N ILE A 138 4.17 -13.05 20.67
CA ILE A 138 3.01 -13.96 20.74
C ILE A 138 1.70 -13.25 21.14
N GLY A 139 1.81 -12.22 22.00
CA GLY A 139 0.66 -11.44 22.45
C GLY A 139 -0.08 -10.70 21.33
N ASN A 140 0.58 -10.46 20.19
CA ASN A 140 -0.03 -9.78 19.05
C ASN A 140 -1.00 -10.68 18.28
N TYR A 141 -0.83 -12.00 18.35
CA TYR A 141 -1.63 -12.96 17.59
C TYR A 141 -2.99 -13.19 18.23
N GLN A 142 -4.00 -13.33 17.37
CA GLN A 142 -5.36 -13.69 17.73
C GLN A 142 -5.78 -14.98 17.00
N PRO A 143 -6.65 -15.81 17.61
CA PRO A 143 -7.31 -16.88 16.88
C PRO A 143 -7.98 -16.36 15.61
N GLY A 144 -7.75 -17.03 14.49
CA GLY A 144 -8.22 -16.62 13.16
C GLY A 144 -7.21 -15.84 12.31
N ASP A 145 -6.10 -15.34 12.90
CA ASP A 145 -5.01 -14.76 12.11
C ASP A 145 -4.44 -15.81 11.14
N VAL A 146 -4.16 -15.41 9.90
CA VAL A 146 -3.61 -16.30 8.87
C VAL A 146 -2.14 -15.99 8.66
N LEU A 147 -1.30 -17.02 8.77
CA LEU A 147 0.10 -17.00 8.38
C LEU A 147 0.21 -17.45 6.93
N THR A 148 0.83 -16.64 6.08
CA THR A 148 1.16 -16.98 4.69
C THR A 148 2.67 -17.08 4.54
N PHE A 149 3.18 -18.27 4.22
CA PHE A 149 4.60 -18.56 4.15
C PHE A 149 5.18 -18.17 2.79
N HIS A 150 6.21 -17.33 2.77
CA HIS A 150 6.95 -16.96 1.55
C HIS A 150 8.33 -17.63 1.46
N ARG A 151 8.68 -18.46 2.45
CA ARG A 151 9.83 -19.37 2.48
C ARG A 151 9.44 -20.63 3.24
N ASP A 152 10.15 -21.71 2.97
CA ASP A 152 9.99 -22.97 3.70
C ASP A 152 10.36 -22.77 5.18
N TYR A 153 9.56 -23.33 6.09
CA TYR A 153 9.80 -23.32 7.52
C TYR A 153 9.18 -24.56 8.18
N GLY A 154 10.02 -25.46 8.67
CA GLY A 154 9.55 -26.68 9.35
C GLY A 154 8.64 -27.51 8.42
N ALA A 155 7.37 -27.67 8.82
CA ALA A 155 6.36 -28.42 8.06
C ALA A 155 5.65 -27.59 6.96
N PHE A 156 5.98 -26.30 6.84
CA PHE A 156 5.36 -25.38 5.89
C PHE A 156 6.29 -25.13 4.70
N ALA A 157 5.79 -25.36 3.50
CA ALA A 157 6.44 -24.95 2.26
C ALA A 157 6.10 -23.51 1.92
N LYS A 158 6.88 -22.91 1.03
CA LYS A 158 6.53 -21.64 0.41
C LYS A 158 5.14 -21.73 -0.24
N HIS A 159 4.34 -20.69 -0.01
CA HIS A 159 2.93 -20.53 -0.39
C HIS A 159 1.91 -21.27 0.49
N ASP A 160 2.35 -22.04 1.49
CA ASP A 160 1.43 -22.59 2.48
C ASP A 160 0.76 -21.48 3.29
N THR A 161 -0.47 -21.75 3.72
CA THR A 161 -1.21 -20.94 4.67
C THR A 161 -1.57 -21.76 5.92
N ALA A 162 -1.65 -21.09 7.07
CA ALA A 162 -2.13 -21.70 8.30
C ALA A 162 -2.84 -20.66 9.17
N ALA A 163 -3.99 -21.01 9.73
CA ALA A 163 -4.74 -20.15 10.64
C ALA A 163 -4.30 -20.40 12.09
N VAL A 164 -4.15 -19.34 12.89
CA VAL A 164 -3.91 -19.45 14.33
C VAL A 164 -5.18 -20.02 14.97
N ALA A 165 -5.09 -21.22 15.53
CA ALA A 165 -6.18 -21.83 16.27
C ALA A 165 -6.21 -21.31 17.71
N GLN A 166 -5.06 -21.32 18.38
CA GLN A 166 -4.92 -20.82 19.75
C GLN A 166 -3.47 -20.46 20.10
N ARG A 167 -3.33 -19.75 21.22
CA ARG A 167 -2.06 -19.47 21.88
C ARG A 167 -1.85 -20.51 22.98
N ASP A 168 -0.68 -21.16 22.98
CA ASP A 168 -0.27 -22.16 23.97
C ASP A 168 1.10 -21.77 24.54
N GLY A 169 1.09 -21.09 25.68
CA GLY A 169 2.30 -20.57 26.32
C GLY A 169 3.08 -19.61 25.42
N ASP A 170 4.27 -20.03 24.98
CA ASP A 170 5.16 -19.29 24.08
C ASP A 170 5.00 -19.67 22.59
N ALA A 171 4.09 -20.58 22.29
CA ALA A 171 3.83 -21.11 20.97
C ALA A 171 2.41 -20.80 20.47
N LEU A 172 2.26 -20.82 19.16
CA LEU A 172 0.99 -20.84 18.47
C LEU A 172 0.69 -22.27 18.06
N ILE A 173 -0.56 -22.68 18.25
CA ILE A 173 -1.11 -23.83 17.53
C ILE A 173 -1.74 -23.26 16.26
N VAL A 174 -1.18 -23.63 15.12
CA VAL A 174 -1.67 -23.21 13.81
C VAL A 174 -2.25 -24.41 13.07
N ARG A 175 -3.39 -24.19 12.39
CA ARG A 175 -4.12 -25.22 11.65
C ARG A 175 -4.00 -24.94 10.15
N ARG A 176 -3.59 -25.95 9.39
CA ARG A 176 -3.54 -25.92 7.92
C ARG A 176 -4.93 -26.15 7.31
N PRO A 177 -5.12 -25.82 6.02
CA PRO A 177 -6.36 -26.13 5.31
C PRO A 177 -6.76 -27.62 5.32
N ASP A 178 -5.77 -28.53 5.41
CA ASP A 178 -6.01 -29.98 5.52
C ASP A 178 -6.46 -30.42 6.94
N GLY A 179 -6.63 -29.48 7.87
CA GLY A 179 -7.04 -29.72 9.25
C GLY A 179 -5.90 -30.10 10.21
N ARG A 180 -4.67 -30.32 9.72
CA ARG A 180 -3.54 -30.67 10.58
C ARG A 180 -3.08 -29.48 11.41
N GLU A 181 -2.77 -29.74 12.67
CA GLU A 181 -2.26 -28.74 13.60
C GLU A 181 -0.75 -28.87 13.78
N HIS A 182 -0.08 -27.73 13.84
CA HIS A 182 1.35 -27.65 14.06
C HIS A 182 1.66 -26.60 15.13
N ARG A 183 2.65 -26.91 15.96
CA ARG A 183 3.17 -25.97 16.94
C ARG A 183 4.21 -25.05 16.28
N LEU A 184 4.05 -23.74 16.40
CA LEU A 184 4.96 -22.74 15.86
C LEU A 184 5.35 -21.74 16.95
N ILE A 185 6.64 -21.55 17.21
CA ILE A 185 7.14 -20.56 18.17
C ILE A 185 7.48 -19.27 17.41
N PRO A 186 6.73 -18.17 17.54
CA PRO A 186 6.90 -16.98 16.69
C PRO A 186 8.29 -16.34 16.80
N ARG A 187 8.94 -16.43 17.97
CA ARG A 187 10.31 -15.93 18.20
C ARG A 187 11.38 -16.67 17.39
N ARG A 188 11.14 -17.94 17.05
CA ARG A 188 12.06 -18.80 16.30
C ARG A 188 11.67 -18.91 14.81
N ALA A 189 10.41 -18.61 14.49
CA ALA A 189 9.89 -18.67 13.15
C ALA A 189 10.23 -17.41 12.33
N SER A 190 10.34 -17.60 11.02
CA SER A 190 10.52 -16.50 10.05
C SER A 190 10.01 -16.93 8.69
N GLY A 191 9.97 -16.01 7.71
CA GLY A 191 9.58 -16.37 6.35
C GLY A 191 8.08 -16.45 6.12
N TYR A 192 7.27 -15.80 6.96
CA TYR A 192 5.82 -15.67 6.78
C TYR A 192 5.36 -14.23 7.01
N THR A 193 4.18 -13.92 6.49
CA THR A 193 3.43 -12.69 6.80
C THR A 193 2.15 -13.07 7.55
N VAL A 194 1.69 -12.18 8.42
CA VAL A 194 0.42 -12.35 9.14
C VAL A 194 -0.64 -11.46 8.51
N GLY A 195 -1.84 -11.99 8.31
CA GLY A 195 -2.97 -11.28 7.74
C GLY A 195 -4.30 -11.78 8.27
N LEU A 196 -5.37 -11.05 7.93
CA LEU A 196 -6.73 -11.43 8.26
C LEU A 196 -7.37 -12.12 7.06
N ALA A 197 -7.97 -13.29 7.30
CA ALA A 197 -8.84 -13.94 6.33
C ALA A 197 -10.04 -13.04 6.02
N ARG A 198 -10.36 -12.90 4.73
CA ARG A 198 -11.55 -12.20 4.25
C ARG A 198 -12.12 -12.95 3.06
N GLU A 199 -13.40 -13.26 3.13
CA GLU A 199 -14.14 -13.76 2.00
C GLU A 199 -14.56 -12.59 1.11
N ILE A 200 -14.33 -12.73 -0.20
CA ILE A 200 -14.79 -11.78 -1.20
C ILE A 200 -15.52 -12.53 -2.30
N SER A 201 -16.63 -11.97 -2.78
CA SER A 201 -17.34 -12.52 -3.92
C SER A 201 -16.75 -11.99 -5.23
N VAL A 202 -16.45 -12.91 -6.15
CA VAL A 202 -15.82 -12.64 -7.44
C VAL A 202 -16.75 -13.14 -8.55
N ALA A 203 -16.96 -12.33 -9.57
CA ALA A 203 -17.71 -12.64 -10.78
C ALA A 203 -16.84 -12.53 -12.02
N ALA A 204 -17.25 -13.15 -13.13
CA ALA A 204 -16.67 -12.82 -14.43
C ALA A 204 -16.89 -11.33 -14.75
N GLY A 205 -15.83 -10.67 -15.24
CA GLY A 205 -15.75 -9.23 -15.43
C GLY A 205 -15.18 -8.46 -14.23
N ASP A 206 -15.03 -9.08 -13.05
CA ASP A 206 -14.47 -8.37 -11.90
C ASP A 206 -13.01 -7.97 -12.15
N ARG A 207 -12.61 -6.83 -11.59
CA ARG A 207 -11.20 -6.43 -11.51
C ARG A 207 -10.62 -6.85 -10.18
N LEU A 208 -9.47 -7.52 -10.21
CA LEU A 208 -8.73 -7.94 -9.03
C LEU A 208 -7.40 -7.20 -8.94
N LEU A 209 -7.02 -6.78 -7.73
CA LEU A 209 -5.70 -6.28 -7.40
C LEU A 209 -4.88 -7.43 -6.80
N ILE A 210 -3.83 -7.84 -7.50
CA ILE A 210 -2.87 -8.82 -6.99
C ILE A 210 -2.00 -8.16 -5.92
N ARG A 211 -1.84 -8.82 -4.77
CA ARG A 211 -1.13 -8.31 -3.58
C ARG A 211 0.09 -9.15 -3.19
N GLY A 212 0.25 -10.33 -3.81
CA GLY A 212 1.40 -11.22 -3.68
C GLY A 212 2.09 -11.50 -5.02
N ASN A 213 3.33 -11.98 -4.99
CA ASN A 213 4.04 -12.38 -6.21
C ASN A 213 3.96 -13.90 -6.40
N LEU A 214 3.47 -14.34 -7.55
CA LEU A 214 3.47 -15.76 -7.95
C LEU A 214 4.09 -15.91 -9.34
N LYS A 215 5.38 -16.28 -9.37
CA LYS A 215 6.15 -16.41 -10.60
C LYS A 215 5.58 -17.44 -11.59
N PRO A 216 5.17 -18.66 -11.18
CA PRO A 216 4.65 -19.67 -12.12
C PRO A 216 3.41 -19.20 -12.89
N SER A 217 2.55 -18.41 -12.26
CA SER A 217 1.35 -17.83 -12.87
C SER A 217 1.57 -16.42 -13.44
N ASN A 218 2.81 -15.92 -13.42
CA ASN A 218 3.18 -14.54 -13.77
C ASN A 218 2.26 -13.47 -13.14
N LEU A 219 1.91 -13.66 -11.86
CA LEU A 219 1.16 -12.68 -11.07
C LEU A 219 2.13 -11.82 -10.27
N ARG A 220 2.00 -10.50 -10.37
CA ARG A 220 2.88 -9.55 -9.69
C ARG A 220 2.07 -8.68 -8.74
N ASN A 221 2.63 -8.43 -7.56
CA ASN A 221 2.04 -7.49 -6.61
C ASN A 221 1.87 -6.10 -7.27
N GLY A 222 0.65 -5.60 -7.23
CA GLY A 222 0.24 -4.35 -7.85
C GLY A 222 -0.47 -4.51 -9.20
N ASP A 223 -0.47 -5.70 -9.81
CA ASP A 223 -1.22 -5.97 -11.03
C ASP A 223 -2.72 -5.77 -10.79
N ILE A 224 -3.39 -5.10 -11.74
CA ILE A 224 -4.84 -5.09 -11.83
C ILE A 224 -5.22 -5.98 -13.01
N VAL A 225 -5.97 -7.03 -12.74
CA VAL A 225 -6.35 -8.06 -13.70
C VAL A 225 -7.86 -8.15 -13.81
N GLU A 226 -8.37 -8.65 -14.93
CA GLU A 226 -9.80 -8.80 -15.18
C GLU A 226 -10.17 -10.28 -15.26
N VAL A 227 -11.21 -10.67 -14.53
CA VAL A 227 -11.70 -12.04 -14.48
C VAL A 227 -12.42 -12.36 -15.78
N GLY A 228 -11.98 -13.41 -16.47
CA GLY A 228 -12.65 -14.00 -17.63
C GLY A 228 -13.67 -15.07 -17.24
N GLY A 229 -13.40 -15.82 -16.17
CA GLY A 229 -14.28 -16.87 -15.67
C GLY A 229 -13.60 -17.72 -14.61
N PHE A 230 -14.15 -18.92 -14.38
CA PHE A 230 -13.64 -19.87 -13.41
C PHE A 230 -13.44 -21.23 -14.08
N THR A 231 -12.38 -21.92 -13.68
CA THR A 231 -12.12 -23.30 -14.10
C THR A 231 -12.85 -24.29 -13.18
N PRO A 232 -13.06 -25.55 -13.60
CA PRO A 232 -13.74 -26.56 -12.79
C PRO A 232 -13.05 -26.87 -11.46
N ASP A 233 -11.71 -26.81 -11.42
CA ASP A 233 -10.88 -26.94 -10.22
C ASP A 233 -10.90 -25.69 -9.33
N GLY A 234 -11.52 -24.61 -9.80
CA GLY A 234 -11.81 -23.42 -9.02
C GLY A 234 -10.78 -22.32 -9.06
N ALA A 235 -9.81 -22.43 -9.96
CA ALA A 235 -8.95 -21.32 -10.29
C ALA A 235 -9.73 -20.22 -11.04
N ILE A 236 -9.24 -19.00 -10.96
CA ILE A 236 -9.80 -17.84 -11.65
C ILE A 236 -9.05 -17.69 -12.97
N GLN A 237 -9.77 -17.82 -14.08
CA GLN A 237 -9.23 -17.56 -15.41
C GLN A 237 -9.30 -16.07 -15.70
N LEU A 238 -8.19 -15.45 -16.05
CA LEU A 238 -8.10 -14.02 -16.37
C LEU A 238 -8.27 -13.80 -17.89
N LYS A 239 -8.81 -12.63 -18.27
CA LYS A 239 -9.01 -12.28 -19.68
C LYS A 239 -7.71 -12.19 -20.49
N ASP A 240 -6.58 -11.96 -19.82
CA ASP A 240 -5.25 -11.90 -20.45
C ASP A 240 -4.57 -13.28 -20.56
N GLY A 241 -5.31 -14.36 -20.26
CA GLY A 241 -4.84 -15.75 -20.37
C GLY A 241 -4.08 -16.25 -19.14
N ARG A 242 -3.77 -15.40 -18.15
CA ARG A 242 -3.20 -15.85 -16.87
C ARG A 242 -4.25 -16.54 -16.01
N VAL A 243 -3.79 -17.27 -15.01
CA VAL A 243 -4.63 -17.99 -14.05
C VAL A 243 -4.23 -17.64 -12.63
N VAL A 244 -5.21 -17.29 -11.80
CA VAL A 244 -5.03 -17.21 -10.34
C VAL A 244 -5.43 -18.56 -9.75
N PRO A 245 -4.48 -19.35 -9.21
CA PRO A 245 -4.80 -20.65 -8.63
C PRO A 245 -5.78 -20.52 -7.46
N GLU A 246 -6.63 -21.53 -7.26
CA GLU A 246 -7.65 -21.55 -6.20
C GLU A 246 -7.05 -21.28 -4.81
N TRP A 247 -5.87 -21.83 -4.54
CA TRP A 247 -5.16 -21.68 -3.26
C TRP A 247 -4.49 -20.31 -3.06
N PHE A 248 -4.36 -19.49 -4.11
CA PHE A 248 -3.65 -18.21 -4.02
C PHE A 248 -4.54 -17.15 -3.38
N GLN A 249 -4.25 -16.74 -2.15
CA GLN A 249 -5.13 -15.86 -1.36
C GLN A 249 -4.69 -14.39 -1.29
N GLU A 250 -3.56 -14.03 -1.92
CA GLU A 250 -2.99 -12.68 -1.83
C GLU A 250 -3.53 -11.74 -2.93
N PHE A 251 -4.84 -11.54 -2.96
CA PHE A 251 -5.51 -10.60 -3.87
C PHE A 251 -6.72 -9.92 -3.20
N SER A 252 -7.25 -8.87 -3.82
CA SER A 252 -8.49 -8.20 -3.44
C SER A 252 -9.23 -7.72 -4.68
N HIS A 253 -10.40 -7.09 -4.55
CA HIS A 253 -10.95 -6.30 -5.66
C HIS A 253 -10.01 -5.14 -6.04
N GLY A 254 -10.02 -4.77 -7.32
CA GLY A 254 -9.12 -3.82 -7.96
C GLY A 254 -9.79 -2.55 -8.47
N TYR A 255 -10.98 -2.21 -7.97
CA TYR A 255 -11.72 -1.01 -8.37
C TYR A 255 -11.14 0.28 -7.79
N ALA A 256 -10.58 0.22 -6.59
CA ALA A 256 -9.82 1.29 -5.98
C ALA A 256 -8.58 0.74 -5.26
N THR A 257 -7.55 1.57 -5.11
CA THR A 257 -6.31 1.20 -4.40
C THR A 257 -5.89 2.28 -3.41
N THR A 258 -4.93 1.98 -2.53
CA THR A 258 -4.25 3.03 -1.76
C THR A 258 -3.24 3.77 -2.63
N SER A 259 -2.82 4.96 -2.21
CA SER A 259 -1.81 5.77 -2.91
C SER A 259 -0.47 5.04 -3.06
N HIS A 260 -0.05 4.28 -2.04
CA HIS A 260 1.16 3.47 -2.10
C HIS A 260 1.11 2.44 -3.25
N ALA A 261 -0.01 1.73 -3.39
CA ALA A 261 -0.22 0.73 -4.46
C ALA A 261 -0.40 1.36 -5.85
N ALA A 262 -0.80 2.63 -5.90
CA ALA A 262 -0.93 3.41 -7.14
C ALA A 262 0.40 4.00 -7.63
N GLN A 263 1.48 3.93 -6.84
CA GLN A 263 2.75 4.55 -7.20
C GLN A 263 3.32 3.93 -8.49
N GLY A 264 3.67 4.79 -9.45
CA GLY A 264 4.20 4.38 -10.76
C GLY A 264 3.14 4.10 -11.82
N LYS A 265 1.87 3.92 -11.43
CA LYS A 265 0.77 3.72 -12.38
C LYS A 265 0.48 5.00 -13.18
N THR A 266 0.01 4.81 -14.40
CA THR A 266 -0.48 5.87 -15.28
C THR A 266 -1.80 5.39 -15.90
N VAL A 267 -2.84 6.22 -15.82
CA VAL A 267 -4.18 5.97 -16.36
C VAL A 267 -4.71 7.21 -17.06
N ASP A 268 -5.81 7.10 -17.79
CA ASP A 268 -6.42 8.23 -18.49
C ASP A 268 -7.22 9.10 -17.52
N ARG A 269 -8.00 8.47 -16.62
CA ARG A 269 -8.82 9.12 -15.58
C ARG A 269 -8.36 8.73 -14.17
N GLY A 270 -8.08 9.71 -13.33
CA GLY A 270 -7.83 9.51 -11.90
C GLY A 270 -9.01 9.97 -11.05
N LEU A 271 -9.40 9.18 -10.05
CA LEU A 271 -10.40 9.55 -9.05
C LEU A 271 -9.75 9.49 -7.66
N LEU A 272 -9.90 10.55 -6.87
CA LEU A 272 -9.52 10.56 -5.47
C LEU A 272 -10.78 10.62 -4.62
N LEU A 273 -10.96 9.63 -3.75
CA LEU A 273 -12.05 9.56 -2.78
C LEU A 273 -11.52 10.08 -1.43
N MET A 274 -12.22 11.07 -0.87
CA MET A 274 -11.95 11.64 0.44
C MET A 274 -13.28 11.86 1.17
N ALA A 275 -13.95 10.78 1.58
CA ALA A 275 -15.02 10.89 2.55
C ALA A 275 -14.41 11.10 3.96
N GLU A 276 -15.18 10.88 5.02
CA GLU A 276 -14.75 11.24 6.38
C GLU A 276 -13.45 10.54 6.82
N ALA A 277 -13.34 9.22 6.63
CA ALA A 277 -12.16 8.43 7.01
C ALA A 277 -10.94 8.76 6.15
N GLY A 278 -11.14 9.00 4.84
CA GLY A 278 -10.12 9.43 3.90
C GLY A 278 -9.61 10.83 4.23
N ILE A 279 -10.50 11.76 4.58
CA ILE A 279 -10.12 13.07 5.11
C ILE A 279 -9.31 12.88 6.39
N ALA A 280 -9.70 12.03 7.34
CA ALA A 280 -8.97 11.83 8.58
C ALA A 280 -7.53 11.29 8.35
N ALA A 281 -7.33 10.44 7.34
CA ALA A 281 -6.04 9.82 7.03
C ALA A 281 -5.21 10.54 5.93
N GLY A 282 -5.78 11.53 5.23
CA GLY A 282 -5.13 12.22 4.11
C GLY A 282 -3.88 13.00 4.50
N HIS A 283 -2.89 13.07 3.61
CA HIS A 283 -1.66 13.82 3.85
C HIS A 283 -0.98 14.21 2.52
N LEU A 284 -0.03 15.14 2.56
CA LEU A 284 0.58 15.75 1.36
C LEU A 284 1.16 14.74 0.36
N LYS A 285 1.92 13.74 0.84
CA LYS A 285 2.48 12.69 -0.04
C LYS A 285 1.38 11.87 -0.73
N GLN A 286 0.32 11.51 0.00
CA GLN A 286 -0.81 10.79 -0.55
C GLN A 286 -1.56 11.68 -1.55
N ALA A 287 -1.74 12.97 -1.25
CA ALA A 287 -2.38 13.93 -2.14
C ALA A 287 -1.64 14.05 -3.47
N TYR A 288 -0.31 14.20 -3.43
CA TYR A 288 0.51 14.24 -4.66
C TYR A 288 0.41 12.95 -5.45
N VAL A 289 0.58 11.80 -4.80
CA VAL A 289 0.56 10.51 -5.50
C VAL A 289 -0.81 10.22 -6.09
N SER A 290 -1.89 10.56 -5.41
CA SER A 290 -3.26 10.27 -5.87
C SER A 290 -3.70 11.18 -7.01
N ASN A 291 -3.35 12.47 -6.94
CA ASN A 291 -3.72 13.47 -7.96
C ASN A 291 -2.65 13.64 -9.04
N SER A 292 -1.84 12.63 -9.32
CA SER A 292 -0.82 12.73 -10.38
C SER A 292 -0.77 11.53 -11.31
N ARG A 293 -1.59 10.48 -11.12
CA ARG A 293 -1.55 9.25 -11.94
C ARG A 293 -2.31 9.33 -13.26
N PHE A 294 -3.07 10.39 -13.47
CA PHE A 294 -3.89 10.56 -14.67
C PHE A 294 -3.12 11.22 -15.82
N ARG A 295 -3.54 10.95 -17.06
CA ARG A 295 -3.05 11.60 -18.29
C ARG A 295 -4.01 12.67 -18.77
N GLU A 296 -5.30 12.37 -18.80
CA GLU A 296 -6.33 13.21 -19.41
C GLU A 296 -7.05 14.05 -18.35
N SER A 297 -7.56 13.42 -17.30
CA SER A 297 -8.37 14.14 -16.32
C SER A 297 -8.38 13.53 -14.91
N GLN A 298 -8.72 14.36 -13.93
CA GLN A 298 -8.79 14.02 -12.51
C GLN A 298 -10.13 14.46 -11.94
N MET A 299 -10.61 13.73 -10.93
CA MET A 299 -11.69 14.18 -10.06
C MET A 299 -11.36 13.90 -8.59
N ILE A 300 -11.61 14.86 -7.72
CA ILE A 300 -11.55 14.72 -6.26
C ILE A 300 -12.99 14.72 -5.76
N TYR A 301 -13.44 13.61 -5.22
CA TYR A 301 -14.72 13.48 -4.54
C TYR A 301 -14.49 13.61 -3.04
N THR A 302 -15.11 14.61 -2.42
CA THR A 302 -14.96 14.87 -0.98
C THR A 302 -16.28 15.16 -0.29
N THR A 303 -16.41 14.79 0.99
CA THR A 303 -17.57 15.19 1.81
C THR A 303 -17.49 16.65 2.27
N ASP A 304 -16.28 17.22 2.31
CA ASP A 304 -16.02 18.60 2.69
C ASP A 304 -14.77 19.11 1.95
N LYS A 305 -14.91 20.14 1.11
CA LYS A 305 -13.78 20.71 0.35
C LYS A 305 -12.70 21.30 1.25
N LYS A 306 -13.10 22.01 2.30
CA LYS A 306 -12.16 22.67 3.21
C LYS A 306 -11.36 21.63 3.96
N ALA A 307 -12.03 20.65 4.56
CA ALA A 307 -11.39 19.59 5.33
C ALA A 307 -10.49 18.70 4.44
N ALA A 308 -10.92 18.37 3.21
CA ALA A 308 -10.06 17.64 2.28
C ALA A 308 -8.80 18.42 1.89
N ARG A 309 -8.93 19.72 1.59
CA ARG A 309 -7.78 20.58 1.31
C ARG A 309 -6.81 20.62 2.49
N ASP A 310 -7.33 20.85 3.69
CA ASP A 310 -6.52 20.93 4.92
C ASP A 310 -5.84 19.57 5.20
N ALA A 311 -6.55 18.46 4.97
CA ALA A 311 -5.98 17.12 5.03
C ALA A 311 -4.83 16.90 4.03
N MET A 312 -4.97 17.37 2.78
CA MET A 312 -3.90 17.31 1.77
C MET A 312 -2.67 18.15 2.13
N MET A 313 -2.78 19.12 3.04
CA MET A 313 -1.64 19.93 3.49
C MET A 313 -0.85 19.28 4.63
N ARG A 314 -1.40 18.25 5.29
CA ARG A 314 -0.73 17.64 6.45
C ARG A 314 0.61 17.00 6.04
N PRO A 315 1.72 17.32 6.74
CA PRO A 315 3.01 16.70 6.48
C PRO A 315 2.99 15.21 6.85
N SER A 316 3.85 14.44 6.19
CA SER A 316 3.96 12.98 6.37
C SER A 316 5.44 12.54 6.44
N ASP A 317 6.35 13.49 6.60
CA ASP A 317 7.77 13.19 6.78
C ASP A 317 8.01 12.64 8.18
N ARG A 318 8.66 11.47 8.23
CA ARG A 318 9.11 10.88 9.49
C ARG A 318 10.39 11.61 9.88
N LYS A 319 10.49 12.08 11.11
CA LYS A 319 11.74 12.67 11.62
C LYS A 319 12.85 11.61 11.59
N LEU A 320 14.01 11.97 11.04
CA LEU A 320 15.23 11.19 11.12
C LEU A 320 15.77 11.23 12.55
N ALA A 321 16.38 10.14 13.01
CA ALA A 321 17.02 10.10 14.33
C ALA A 321 18.06 11.23 14.50
N ARG A 322 18.76 11.60 13.43
CA ARG A 322 19.71 12.72 13.40
C ARG A 322 19.04 14.09 13.61
N GLU A 323 17.78 14.27 13.22
CA GLU A 323 17.03 15.51 13.43
C GLU A 323 16.49 15.63 14.86
N LEU A 324 16.51 14.54 15.64
CA LEU A 324 16.09 14.52 17.05
C LEU A 324 17.26 14.84 18.00
N ILE A 325 18.50 14.73 17.51
CA ILE A 325 19.72 15.07 18.24
C ILE A 325 20.04 16.52 17.88
N GLY A 326 19.97 17.43 18.86
CA GLY A 326 20.23 18.86 18.65
C GLY A 326 21.68 19.14 18.22
N PRO A 327 21.97 20.33 17.65
CA PRO A 327 23.34 20.70 17.26
C PRO A 327 24.32 20.74 18.44
N GLU A 328 23.86 20.83 19.69
CA GLU A 328 24.70 20.86 20.90
C GLU A 328 25.25 19.47 21.30
N ASP A 329 24.58 18.38 20.92
CA ASP A 329 24.99 17.01 21.25
C ASP A 329 26.17 16.50 20.40
N ASP A 330 26.58 17.26 19.38
CA ASP A 330 27.76 16.93 18.55
C ASP A 330 29.09 17.30 19.26
N THR A 331 29.04 17.83 20.48
CA THR A 331 30.25 18.23 21.25
C THR A 331 30.79 17.18 22.21
N ALA A 332 30.15 16.00 22.38
CA ALA A 332 30.70 14.95 23.26
C ALA A 332 30.35 13.52 22.84
N GLY A 333 30.67 13.12 21.61
CA GLY A 333 30.55 11.73 21.19
C GLY A 333 31.62 10.82 21.85
N PRO A 334 31.27 9.66 22.46
CA PRO A 334 32.20 8.71 23.09
C PRO A 334 33.20 8.05 22.12
N ARG A 335 33.15 8.41 20.83
CA ARG A 335 34.04 7.93 19.77
C ARG A 335 35.47 8.47 19.89
N ARG A 336 35.71 9.60 20.56
CA ARG A 336 37.09 10.03 20.90
C ARG A 336 37.69 9.20 22.04
N ALA A 337 36.88 8.75 23.00
CA ALA A 337 37.35 7.93 24.12
C ALA A 337 37.75 6.50 23.70
N TRP A 338 37.06 5.89 22.73
CA TRP A 338 37.40 4.53 22.30
C TRP A 338 38.71 4.45 21.50
N ARG A 339 38.95 5.40 20.58
CA ARG A 339 40.24 5.50 19.86
C ARG A 339 41.39 5.88 20.78
N ALA A 340 41.17 6.77 21.76
CA ALA A 340 42.19 7.12 22.75
C ALA A 340 42.54 5.94 23.69
N ARG A 341 41.56 5.15 24.13
CA ARG A 341 41.78 3.96 24.98
C ARG A 341 42.44 2.80 24.22
N TRP A 342 42.17 2.66 22.92
CA TRP A 342 42.85 1.68 22.06
C TRP A 342 44.31 2.08 21.75
N ALA A 343 44.55 3.37 21.46
CA ALA A 343 45.90 3.89 21.21
C ALA A 343 46.80 3.78 22.46
N ALA A 344 46.26 4.05 23.66
CA ALA A 344 47.00 3.89 24.91
C ALA A 344 47.37 2.43 25.21
N ARG A 345 46.51 1.47 24.85
CA ARG A 345 46.80 0.02 25.00
C ARG A 345 47.84 -0.50 24.02
N LEU A 346 47.86 0.01 22.78
CA LEU A 346 48.87 -0.33 21.78
C LEU A 346 50.25 0.26 22.11
N ALA A 347 50.30 1.48 22.65
CA ALA A 347 51.56 2.10 23.08
C ALA A 347 52.22 1.37 24.27
N ALA A 348 51.42 0.81 25.20
CA ALA A 348 51.93 0.00 26.30
C ALA A 348 52.44 -1.37 25.83
N ALA A 349 51.79 -1.99 24.82
CA ALA A 349 52.23 -3.27 24.26
C ALA A 349 53.53 -3.14 23.41
N LEU A 350 53.76 -1.99 22.77
CA LEU A 350 54.97 -1.73 21.98
C LEU A 350 56.20 -1.38 22.83
N ARG A 351 56.03 -1.04 24.12
CA ARG A 351 57.15 -0.81 25.06
C ARG A 351 57.65 -2.06 25.78
N ILE A 352 56.98 -3.21 25.63
CA ILE A 352 57.38 -4.47 26.28
C ILE A 352 58.25 -5.34 25.35
N ASN A 353 58.31 -5.04 24.05
CA ASN A 353 59.17 -5.74 23.08
C ASN A 353 60.40 -4.92 22.63
N ALA A 354 60.75 -3.88 23.38
CA ALA A 354 61.98 -3.11 23.21
C ALA A 354 62.65 -2.88 24.57
N ALA A 355 63.05 -3.99 25.21
CA ALA A 355 64.04 -4.06 26.28
C ALA A 355 64.73 -5.42 26.21
#